data_AF-A0A2D5VHC3-F1
#
_entry.id   AF-A0A2D5VHC3-F1
#
_cell.length_a   1.000
_cell.length_b   1.000
_cell.length_c   1.000
_cell.angle_alpha   90.00
_cell.angle_beta   90.00
_cell.angle_gamma   90.00
#
_symmetry.space_group_name_H-M   'P 1'
#
loop_
_entity.id
_entity.type
_entity.pdbx_description
1 polymer ?
#
loop_
_entity_poly.entity_id
_entity_poly.type
_entity_poly.pdbx_seq_one_letter_code
_entity_poly.pdbx_strand_id
1 'polypeptide(L)' 'NAQIVNKAEANEIQDQIKQAVTELSPRQQQVFILRYYQNLPLREIGEMMGLQIGTIKSHLFNALRNLRQLLADYVQV' A
#
# COMPACT_ATOMS: atom_id res chain seq x y z
N ASN A 1 -30.59 -8.44 4.66
CA ASN A 1 -29.65 -8.51 5.80
C ASN A 1 -28.25 -9.00 5.44
N ALA A 2 -28.05 -10.04 4.62
CA ALA A 2 -26.71 -10.53 4.25
C ALA A 2 -25.81 -9.53 3.48
N GLN A 3 -26.37 -8.60 2.70
CA GLN A 3 -25.58 -7.59 1.96
C GLN A 3 -24.98 -6.48 2.85
N ILE A 4 -25.53 -6.24 4.04
CA ILE A 4 -25.04 -5.19 4.96
C ILE A 4 -23.78 -5.68 5.70
N VAL A 5 -23.75 -6.96 6.07
CA VAL A 5 -22.64 -7.58 6.80
C VAL A 5 -21.34 -7.55 5.96
N ASN A 6 -21.43 -7.95 4.68
CA ASN A 6 -20.27 -7.93 3.77
C ASN A 6 -19.70 -6.51 3.52
N LYS A 7 -20.55 -5.47 3.57
CA LYS A 7 -20.10 -4.09 3.34
C LYS A 7 -19.40 -3.51 4.56
N ALA A 8 -19.86 -3.84 5.77
CA ALA A 8 -19.22 -3.44 7.00
C ALA A 8 -17.81 -4.05 7.12
N GLU A 9 -17.69 -5.36 6.90
CA GLU A 9 -16.41 -6.07 6.91
C GLU A 9 -15.44 -5.54 5.84
N ALA A 10 -15.94 -5.28 4.63
CA ALA A 10 -15.11 -4.69 3.57
C ALA A 10 -14.61 -3.28 3.92
N ASN A 11 -15.45 -2.45 4.57
CA ASN A 11 -15.04 -1.12 5.02
C ASN A 11 -13.99 -1.20 6.13
N GLU A 12 -14.17 -2.11 7.09
CA GLU A 12 -13.21 -2.34 8.17
C GLU A 12 -11.84 -2.75 7.60
N ILE A 13 -11.80 -3.72 6.69
CA ILE A 13 -10.56 -4.13 6.01
C ILE A 13 -9.94 -2.94 5.26
N GLN A 14 -10.75 -2.15 4.57
CA GLN A 14 -10.25 -0.98 3.83
C GLN A 14 -9.65 0.07 4.77
N ASP A 15 -10.25 0.31 5.93
CA ASP A 15 -9.76 1.27 6.90
C ASP A 15 -8.47 0.78 7.59
N GLN A 16 -8.36 -0.53 7.84
CA GLN A 16 -7.09 -1.15 8.29
C GLN A 16 -5.97 -0.98 7.26
N ILE A 17 -6.27 -1.19 5.96
CA ILE A 17 -5.28 -0.97 4.90
C ILE A 17 -4.85 0.50 4.86
N LYS A 18 -5.78 1.46 4.96
CA LYS A 18 -5.45 2.89 4.99
C LYS A 18 -4.54 3.22 6.17
N GLN A 19 -4.84 2.69 7.35
CA GLN A 19 -4.03 2.89 8.55
C GLN A 19 -2.64 2.26 8.40
N ALA A 20 -2.53 1.02 7.88
CA ALA A 20 -1.23 0.39 7.64
C ALA A 20 -0.38 1.19 6.63
N VAL A 21 -1.00 1.80 5.62
CA VAL A 21 -0.31 2.69 4.67
C VAL A 21 0.17 3.99 5.33
N THR A 22 -0.48 4.46 6.39
CA THR A 22 -0.01 5.64 7.15
C THR A 22 1.20 5.35 8.04
N GLU A 23 1.43 4.08 8.39
CA GLU A 23 2.60 3.62 9.16
C GLU A 23 3.87 3.42 8.30
N LEU A 24 3.75 3.50 6.98
CA LEU A 24 4.90 3.41 6.08
C LEU A 24 5.77 4.66 6.18
N SER A 25 7.07 4.51 5.93
CA SER A 25 7.94 5.69 5.80
C SER A 25 7.47 6.58 4.64
N PRO A 26 7.70 7.91 4.67
CA PRO A 26 7.16 8.82 3.65
C PRO A 26 7.49 8.41 2.21
N ARG A 27 8.69 7.88 1.98
CA ARG A 27 9.11 7.39 0.66
C ARG A 27 8.44 6.08 0.26
N GLN A 28 8.26 5.15 1.19
CA GLN A 28 7.53 3.91 0.95
C GLN A 28 6.06 4.18 0.65
N GLN A 29 5.42 5.02 1.47
CA GLN A 29 4.04 5.45 1.31
C GLN A 29 3.83 6.11 -0.06
N GLN A 30 4.67 7.07 -0.42
CA GLN A 30 4.53 7.79 -1.68
C GLN A 30 4.67 6.86 -2.89
N VAL A 31 5.69 5.98 -2.91
CA VAL A 31 5.86 4.99 -3.99
C VAL A 31 4.67 4.03 -4.05
N PHE A 32 4.16 3.58 -2.91
CA PHE A 32 2.99 2.70 -2.84
C PHE A 32 1.73 3.36 -3.41
N ILE A 33 1.45 4.61 -3.01
CA ILE A 33 0.30 5.38 -3.48
C ILE A 33 0.37 5.61 -4.99
N LEU A 34 1.52 6.10 -5.49
CA LEU A 34 1.70 6.34 -6.92
C LEU A 34 1.53 5.04 -7.72
N ARG A 35 2.03 3.90 -7.18
CA ARG A 35 1.94 2.62 -7.87
C ARG A 35 0.54 2.01 -7.86
N TYR A 36 -0.14 1.97 -6.70
CA TYR A 36 -1.36 1.18 -6.52
C TYR A 36 -2.64 2.02 -6.53
N TYR A 37 -2.60 3.27 -6.09
CA TYR A 37 -3.78 4.14 -6.13
C TYR A 37 -3.84 4.94 -7.43
N GLN A 38 -2.69 5.34 -7.96
CA GLN A 38 -2.61 6.13 -9.20
C GLN A 38 -2.22 5.29 -10.43
N ASN A 39 -1.94 3.99 -10.24
CA ASN A 39 -1.58 3.06 -11.32
C ASN A 39 -0.38 3.46 -12.18
N LEU A 40 0.53 4.29 -11.65
CA LEU A 40 1.69 4.75 -12.41
C LEU A 40 2.74 3.65 -12.60
N PRO A 41 3.44 3.61 -13.75
CA PRO A 41 4.56 2.72 -13.97
C PRO A 41 5.79 3.17 -13.17
N LEU A 42 6.64 2.21 -12.76
CA LEU A 42 7.81 2.48 -11.90
C LEU A 42 8.78 3.51 -12.49
N ARG A 43 8.86 3.58 -13.83
CA ARG A 43 9.70 4.56 -14.54
C ARG A 43 9.21 5.99 -14.29
N GLU A 44 7.92 6.26 -14.52
CA GLU A 44 7.31 7.58 -14.28
C GLU A 44 7.41 7.98 -12.81
N ILE A 45 7.22 7.03 -11.88
CA ILE A 45 7.41 7.27 -10.45
C ILE A 45 8.85 7.72 -10.16
N GLY A 46 9.84 7.04 -10.76
CA GLY A 46 11.24 7.42 -10.64
C GLY A 46 11.52 8.83 -11.16
N GLU A 47 10.99 9.16 -12.33
CA GLU A 47 11.11 10.48 -12.95
C GLU A 47 10.46 11.58 -12.07
N MET A 48 9.24 11.36 -11.58
CA MET A 48 8.53 12.29 -10.70
C MET A 48 9.24 12.51 -9.36
N MET A 49 9.87 11.47 -8.81
CA MET A 49 10.54 11.53 -7.51
C MET A 49 12.02 11.92 -7.62
N GLY A 50 12.59 12.00 -8.83
CA GLY A 50 14.02 12.22 -9.05
C GLY A 50 14.89 11.05 -8.55
N LEU A 51 14.37 9.82 -8.60
CA LEU A 51 15.03 8.62 -8.09
C LEU A 51 15.21 7.55 -9.17
N GLN A 52 16.25 6.74 -9.04
CA GLN A 52 16.49 5.62 -9.96
C GLN A 52 15.43 4.53 -9.78
N ILE A 53 15.11 3.81 -10.87
CA ILE A 53 14.16 2.69 -10.85
C ILE A 53 14.54 1.63 -9.81
N GLY A 54 15.84 1.38 -9.59
CA GLY A 54 16.30 0.46 -8.54
C GLY A 54 15.85 0.91 -7.14
N THR A 55 16.00 2.20 -6.82
CA THR A 55 15.54 2.80 -5.56
C THR A 55 14.02 2.71 -5.41
N ILE A 56 13.26 2.96 -6.47
CA ILE A 56 11.79 2.80 -6.47
C ILE A 56 11.41 1.36 -6.15
N LYS A 57 12.05 0.37 -6.80
CA LYS A 57 11.83 -1.06 -6.51
C LYS A 57 12.13 -1.41 -5.06
N SER A 58 13.23 -0.90 -4.49
CA SER A 58 13.57 -1.13 -3.09
C SER A 58 12.55 -0.51 -2.13
N HIS A 59 12.10 0.72 -2.39
CA HIS A 59 11.04 1.33 -1.59
C HIS A 59 9.73 0.54 -1.67
N LEU A 60 9.33 0.12 -2.87
CA LEU A 60 8.11 -0.66 -3.07
C LEU A 60 8.19 -2.04 -2.38
N PHE A 61 9.31 -2.73 -2.51
CA PHE A 61 9.54 -4.01 -1.83
C PHE A 61 9.40 -3.87 -0.31
N ASN A 62 10.07 -2.86 0.27
CA ASN A 62 10.01 -2.62 1.71
C ASN A 62 8.60 -2.17 2.16
N ALA A 63 7.91 -1.35 1.36
CA ALA A 63 6.53 -0.98 1.62
C ALA A 63 5.62 -2.22 1.71
N LEU A 64 5.67 -3.10 0.72
CA LEU A 64 4.86 -4.32 0.68
C LEU A 64 5.21 -5.29 1.82
N ARG A 65 6.50 -5.41 2.18
CA ARG A 65 6.94 -6.21 3.32
C ARG A 65 6.36 -5.68 4.63
N ASN A 66 6.45 -4.36 4.85
CA ASN A 66 5.94 -3.72 6.07
C ASN A 66 4.42 -3.82 6.15
N LEU A 67 3.71 -3.56 5.05
CA LEU A 67 2.25 -3.74 5.00
C LEU A 67 1.83 -5.17 5.32
N ARG A 68 2.54 -6.18 4.80
CA ARG A 68 2.25 -7.59 5.14
C ARG A 68 2.41 -7.86 6.64
N GLN A 69 3.40 -7.27 7.28
CA GLN A 69 3.60 -7.43 8.73
C GLN A 69 2.51 -6.71 9.53
N LEU A 70 2.18 -5.47 9.15
CA LEU A 70 1.14 -4.66 9.81
C LEU A 70 -0.26 -5.27 9.65
N LEU A 71 -0.50 -5.97 8.53
CA LEU A 71 -1.78 -6.58 8.21
C LEU A 71 -1.84 -8.08 8.52
N ALA A 72 -0.80 -8.66 9.13
CA ALA A 72 -0.69 -10.10 9.34
C ALA A 72 -1.87 -10.67 10.15
N ASP A 73 -2.34 -9.93 11.14
CA ASP A 73 -3.44 -10.36 12.02
C ASP A 73 -4.82 -10.32 11.31
N TYR A 74 -4.91 -9.66 10.16
CA TYR A 74 -6.15 -9.48 9.40
C TYR A 74 -6.25 -10.43 8.20
N VAL A 75 -5.14 -11.02 7.77
CA VAL A 75 -5.10 -12.03 6.71
C VAL A 75 -4.96 -13.40 7.36
N GLN A 76 -6.02 -13.84 8.04
CA GLN A 76 -6.13 -15.24 8.45
C GLN A 76 -6.59 -16.05 7.23
N VAL A 77 -5.63 -16.72 6.58
CA VAL A 77 -5.88 -17.82 5.63
C VAL A 77 -5.59 -19.13 6.35
#